data_AF-A0AAU5LA21-F1
#
_entry.id   AF-A0AAU5LA21-F1
#
_cell.length_a   1.000
_cell.length_b   1.000
_cell.length_c   1.000
_cell.angle_alpha   90.00
_cell.angle_beta   90.00
_cell.angle_gamma   90.00
#
_symmetry.space_group_name_H-M   'P 1'
#
loop_
_entity.id
_entity.type
_entity.pdbx_description
1 polymer ?
#
loop_
_entity_poly.entity_id
_entity_poly.type
_entity_poly.pdbx_seq_one_letter_code
_entity_poly.pdbx_strand_id
1 'polypeptide(L)'
;MKWFRRRPAVAAPPAERADPALIAVLEHDLLGIKPVPGSPAARAVALRRTSTCVEHRPIETTELRDPRPTAICAGCGTHMVESLAGWVVAGAEEP
;
A
#
# COMPACT_ATOMS: atom_id res chain seq x y z
N MET A 1 -18.10 -45.07 21.71
CA MET A 1 -16.70 -44.70 21.42
C MET A 1 -16.71 -43.46 20.52
N LYS A 2 -16.36 -42.28 21.05
CA LYS A 2 -16.37 -41.01 20.28
C LYS A 2 -14.98 -40.75 19.69
N TRP A 3 -14.86 -40.86 18.37
CA TRP A 3 -13.64 -40.60 17.62
C TRP A 3 -13.47 -39.08 17.43
N PHE A 4 -12.65 -38.45 18.25
CA PHE A 4 -12.23 -37.06 18.02
C PHE A 4 -11.10 -37.03 17.00
N ARG A 5 -11.40 -36.70 15.74
CA ARG A 5 -10.36 -36.34 14.76
C ARG A 5 -9.79 -34.98 15.17
N ARG A 6 -8.52 -34.94 15.59
CA ARG A 6 -7.79 -33.66 15.74
C ARG A 6 -7.72 -33.00 14.37
N ARG A 7 -8.25 -31.79 14.27
CA ARG A 7 -8.06 -30.93 13.09
C ARG A 7 -6.56 -30.62 13.01
N PRO A 8 -5.87 -30.87 11.89
CA PRO A 8 -4.47 -30.49 11.75
C PRO A 8 -4.35 -28.97 11.94
N ALA A 9 -3.39 -28.54 12.74
CA ALA A 9 -3.09 -27.13 12.91
C ALA A 9 -2.64 -26.57 11.55
N VAL A 10 -3.42 -25.68 10.96
CA VAL A 10 -2.97 -24.89 9.81
C VAL A 10 -1.86 -24.01 10.34
N ALA A 11 -0.64 -24.19 9.82
CA ALA A 11 0.47 -23.30 10.13
C ALA A 11 0.05 -21.87 9.77
N ALA A 12 0.12 -20.95 10.72
CA ALA A 12 -0.12 -19.55 10.44
C ALA A 12 0.88 -19.11 9.34
N PRO A 13 0.45 -18.35 8.33
CA PRO A 13 1.37 -17.80 7.35
C PRO A 13 2.47 -17.01 8.08
N PRO A 14 3.73 -17.05 7.60
CA PRO A 14 4.79 -16.27 8.21
C PRO A 14 4.35 -14.81 8.26
N ALA A 15 4.50 -14.16 9.41
CA ALA A 15 4.19 -12.74 9.55
C ALA A 15 5.04 -11.98 8.52
N GLU A 16 4.37 -11.42 7.52
CA GLU A 16 5.01 -10.55 6.55
C GLU A 16 5.61 -9.38 7.32
N ARG A 17 6.95 -9.25 7.27
CA ARG A 17 7.63 -8.19 8.02
C ARG A 17 7.22 -6.86 7.41
N ALA A 18 6.77 -5.95 8.25
CA ALA A 18 6.39 -4.61 7.82
C ALA A 18 7.57 -3.90 7.13
N ASP A 19 7.27 -3.27 5.98
CA ASP A 19 8.24 -2.56 5.16
C ASP A 19 8.74 -1.30 5.90
N PRO A 20 10.05 -1.19 6.22
CA PRO A 20 10.58 -0.05 6.95
C PRO A 20 10.39 1.29 6.22
N ALA A 21 10.35 1.29 4.89
CA ALA A 21 10.12 2.51 4.11
C ALA A 21 8.67 2.99 4.28
N LEU A 22 7.71 2.06 4.31
CA LEU A 22 6.31 2.36 4.56
C LEU A 22 6.10 2.85 5.99
N ILE A 23 6.74 2.21 6.98
CA ILE A 23 6.68 2.65 8.37
C ILE A 23 7.18 4.10 8.49
N ALA A 24 8.33 4.43 7.91
CA ALA A 24 8.88 5.78 7.97
C ALA A 24 7.93 6.84 7.36
N VAL A 25 7.24 6.48 6.27
CA VAL A 25 6.21 7.35 5.66
C VAL A 25 5.04 7.54 6.61
N LEU A 26 4.52 6.46 7.20
CA LEU A 26 3.40 6.51 8.15
C LEU A 26 3.75 7.30 9.42
N GLU A 27 4.94 7.09 9.98
CA GLU A 27 5.44 7.84 11.14
C GLU A 27 5.55 9.34 10.84
N HIS A 28 6.01 9.71 9.64
CA HIS A 28 6.07 11.10 9.21
C HIS A 28 4.65 11.69 9.02
N ASP A 29 3.78 11.00 8.27
CA ASP A 29 2.48 11.54 7.86
C ASP A 29 1.46 11.57 9.03
N LEU A 30 1.47 10.56 9.89
CA LEU A 30 0.50 10.43 10.99
C LEU A 30 1.01 10.99 12.31
N LEU A 31 2.31 10.85 12.60
CA LEU A 31 2.90 11.23 13.89
C LEU A 31 3.78 12.48 13.79
N GLY A 32 4.04 12.99 12.59
CA GLY A 32 4.88 14.17 12.38
C GLY A 32 6.37 13.92 12.64
N ILE A 33 6.80 12.66 12.70
CA ILE A 33 8.20 12.31 12.98
C ILE A 33 9.06 12.63 11.76
N LYS A 34 10.06 13.50 11.94
CA LYS A 34 10.99 13.87 10.87
C LYS A 34 12.13 12.86 10.79
N PRO A 35 12.33 12.17 9.66
CA PRO A 35 13.45 11.25 9.50
C PRO A 35 14.78 12.01 9.48
N VAL A 36 15.86 11.32 9.87
CA VAL A 36 17.22 11.87 9.81
C VAL A 36 17.57 12.23 8.36
N PRO A 37 18.02 13.46 8.06
CA PRO A 37 18.38 13.86 6.69
C PRO A 37 19.41 12.91 6.07
N GLY A 38 19.24 12.59 4.78
CA GLY A 38 20.10 11.67 4.04
C GLY A 38 19.90 10.17 4.33
N SER A 39 19.06 9.81 5.31
CA SER A 39 18.72 8.42 5.59
C SER A 39 17.79 7.81 4.53
N PRO A 40 17.73 6.47 4.42
CA PRO A 40 16.73 5.79 3.58
C PRO A 40 15.28 6.19 3.92
N ALA A 41 14.97 6.42 5.19
CA ALA A 41 13.68 6.92 5.65
C ALA A 41 13.37 8.32 5.09
N ALA A 42 14.35 9.23 5.10
CA ALA A 42 14.18 10.55 4.50
C ALA A 42 13.95 10.48 2.99
N ARG A 43 14.60 9.54 2.29
CA ARG A 43 14.35 9.29 0.86
C ARG A 43 12.93 8.76 0.63
N ALA A 44 12.45 7.82 1.46
CA ALA A 44 11.10 7.27 1.36
C ALA A 44 10.04 8.38 1.53
N VAL A 45 10.18 9.23 2.55
CA VAL A 45 9.30 10.38 2.77
C VAL A 45 9.39 11.41 1.63
N ALA A 46 10.58 11.66 1.09
CA ALA A 46 10.73 12.57 -0.06
C ALA A 46 9.99 12.04 -1.30
N LEU A 47 10.13 10.74 -1.62
CA LEU A 47 9.43 10.10 -2.73
C LEU A 47 7.90 10.07 -2.53
N ARG A 48 7.43 9.92 -1.28
CA ARG A 48 6.02 10.05 -0.94
C ARG A 48 5.48 11.42 -1.36
N ARG A 49 6.20 12.50 -1.05
CA ARG A 49 5.79 13.88 -1.35
C ARG A 49 5.74 14.21 -2.84
N THR A 50 6.51 13.50 -3.65
CA THR A 50 6.48 13.69 -5.12
C THR A 50 5.38 12.86 -5.79
N SER A 51 4.60 12.09 -5.02
CA SER A 51 3.53 11.22 -5.52
C SER A 51 3.97 10.33 -6.69
N THR A 52 5.22 9.87 -6.65
CA THR A 52 5.85 9.08 -7.71
C THR A 52 6.47 7.84 -7.11
N CYS A 53 5.90 6.68 -7.46
CA CYS A 53 6.50 5.38 -7.21
C CYS A 53 7.03 4.82 -8.53
N VAL A 54 8.12 4.07 -8.46
CA VAL A 54 8.58 3.26 -9.60
C VAL A 54 7.69 2.02 -9.77
N GLU A 55 7.15 1.51 -8.66
CA GLU A 55 6.23 0.38 -8.61
C GLU A 55 5.07 0.74 -7.70
N HIS A 56 3.87 0.85 -8.27
CA HIS A 56 2.66 1.17 -7.50
C HIS A 56 2.11 -0.08 -6.80
N ARG A 57 1.73 0.09 -5.54
CA ARG A 57 1.06 -0.94 -4.72
C ARG A 57 -0.37 -0.49 -4.43
N PRO A 58 -1.33 -0.77 -5.32
CA PRO A 58 -2.70 -0.29 -5.19
C PRO A 58 -3.40 -0.94 -4.00
N ILE A 59 -4.04 -0.12 -3.17
CA ILE A 59 -5.01 -0.55 -2.17
C ILE A 59 -6.36 -0.07 -2.67
N GLU A 60 -7.30 -0.99 -2.86
CA GLU A 60 -8.65 -0.65 -3.32
C GLU A 60 -9.36 0.23 -2.28
N THR A 61 -9.90 1.35 -2.75
CA THR A 61 -10.58 2.36 -1.93
C THR A 61 -11.94 2.75 -2.52
N THR A 62 -12.47 1.92 -3.43
CA THR A 62 -13.74 2.15 -4.12
C THR A 62 -14.87 2.45 -3.14
N GLU A 63 -15.50 3.62 -3.28
CA GLU A 63 -16.72 3.97 -2.56
C GLU A 63 -17.97 3.58 -3.37
N LEU A 64 -19.12 3.40 -2.70
CA LEU A 64 -20.37 2.98 -3.35
C LEU A 64 -20.84 3.95 -4.46
N ARG A 65 -20.47 5.23 -4.35
CA ARG A 65 -20.82 6.29 -5.30
C ARG A 65 -19.84 6.41 -6.46
N ASP A 66 -18.72 5.71 -6.41
CA ASP A 66 -17.71 5.83 -7.44
C ASP A 66 -18.21 5.16 -8.73
N PRO A 67 -18.08 5.83 -9.88
CA PRO A 67 -18.54 5.28 -11.16
C PRO A 67 -17.69 4.09 -11.64
N ARG A 68 -16.50 3.89 -11.06
CA ARG A 68 -15.56 2.83 -11.38
C ARG A 68 -14.67 2.51 -10.17
N PRO A 69 -14.03 1.33 -10.11
CA PRO A 69 -13.12 0.99 -9.03
C PRO A 69 -11.95 1.97 -8.94
N THR A 70 -11.68 2.41 -7.71
CA THR A 70 -10.62 3.36 -7.37
C THR A 70 -9.67 2.72 -6.37
N ALA A 71 -8.41 3.14 -6.41
CA ALA A 71 -7.39 2.72 -5.47
C ALA A 71 -6.47 3.87 -5.09
N ILE A 72 -5.78 3.72 -3.96
CA ILE A 72 -4.68 4.60 -3.56
C ILE A 72 -3.41 3.76 -3.47
N CYS A 73 -2.30 4.25 -4.04
CA CYS A 73 -1.02 3.59 -3.87
C CYS A 73 -0.56 3.67 -2.40
N ALA A 74 -0.32 2.52 -1.77
CA ALA A 74 0.19 2.43 -0.39
C ALA A 74 1.51 3.19 -0.21
N GLY A 75 2.37 3.15 -1.22
CA GLY A 75 3.69 3.77 -1.23
C GLY A 75 3.64 5.29 -1.36
N CYS A 76 3.18 5.81 -2.51
CA CYS A 76 3.23 7.24 -2.82
C CYS A 76 1.91 8.00 -2.67
N GLY A 77 0.79 7.31 -2.41
CA GLY A 77 -0.51 7.94 -2.16
C GLY A 77 -1.21 8.43 -3.43
N THR A 78 -0.66 8.15 -4.60
CA THR A 78 -1.25 8.52 -5.88
C THR A 78 -2.58 7.80 -6.06
N HIS A 79 -3.60 8.55 -6.50
CA HIS A 79 -4.89 8.01 -6.89
C HIS A 79 -4.77 7.19 -8.16
N MET A 80 -5.42 6.04 -8.15
CA MET A 80 -5.40 5.07 -9.23
C MET A 80 -6.84 4.65 -9.56
N VAL A 81 -7.03 4.23 -10.81
CA VAL A 81 -8.30 3.70 -11.31
C VAL A 81 -8.04 2.36 -11.98
N GLU A 82 -9.04 1.49 -11.98
CA GLU A 82 -8.94 0.22 -12.68
C GLU A 82 -9.07 0.44 -14.20
N SER A 83 -8.15 -0.16 -14.96
CA SER A 83 -8.17 -0.23 -16.42
C SER A 83 -8.13 -1.69 -16.89
N LEU A 84 -8.25 -1.93 -18.19
CA LEU A 84 -8.13 -3.27 -18.77
C LEU A 84 -6.78 -3.95 -18.51
N ALA A 85 -5.71 -3.16 -18.30
CA ALA A 85 -4.37 -3.65 -17.99
C ALA A 85 -4.10 -3.77 -16.48
N GLY A 86 -5.10 -3.49 -15.63
CA GLY A 86 -4.97 -3.37 -14.18
C GLY A 86 -4.97 -1.92 -13.70
N TRP A 87 -4.43 -1.68 -12.51
CA TRP A 87 -4.45 -0.35 -11.87
C TRP A 87 -3.51 0.64 -12.56
N VAL A 88 -4.04 1.79 -12.96
CA VAL A 88 -3.28 2.89 -13.57
C VAL A 88 -3.46 4.18 -12.79
N VAL A 89 -2.51 5.11 -12.92
CA VAL A 89 -2.61 6.44 -12.29
C VAL A 89 -3.79 7.20 -12.88
N ALA A 90 -4.66 7.75 -12.04
CA ALA A 90 -5.80 8.55 -12.47
C ALA A 90 -5.31 9.78 -13.27
N GLY A 91 -5.79 9.94 -14.50
CA GLY A 91 -5.35 11.00 -15.41
C GLY A 91 -4.13 10.67 -16.27
N ALA A 92 -3.53 9.48 -16.13
CA ALA A 92 -2.59 8.92 -17.11
C ALA A 92 -3.29 8.12 -18.22
N GLU A 93 -4.63 8.12 -18.22
CA GLU A 93 -5.45 7.64 -19.32
C GLU A 93 -5.24 8.62 -20.50
N GLU A 94 -4.30 8.32 -21.40
CA GLU A 94 -4.22 8.99 -22.69
C GLU A 94 -5.53 8.78 -23.48
N PRO A 95 -5.92 9.76 -24.33
CA PRO A 95 -7.17 9.73 -25.11
C PRO A 95 -7.25 8.60 -26.15
#